data_AF-A0A6G1HW31-F1
#
_entry.id   AF-A0A6G1HW31-F1
#
_cell.length_a   1.000
_cell.length_b   1.000
_cell.length_c   1.000
_cell.angle_alpha   90.00
_cell.angle_beta   90.00
_cell.angle_gamma   90.00
#
_symmetry.space_group_name_H-M   'P 1'
#
loop_
_entity.id
_entity.type
_entity.pdbx_description
1 polymer ?
#
loop_
_entity_poly.entity_id
_entity_poly.type
_entity_poly.pdbx_seq_one_letter_code
_entity_poly.pdbx_strand_id
1 'polypeptide(L)'
;MSSDFNNHPLAHLMQSDFGLHDPTRVRAFCYATTASDGSVHRARIEREAPVFRDATLWSVEQLVAQIVADGIHILVNLDRYRRVARNEVFAARPAPTQMSFMGFAGTLGAEWCDYLLANETAVPPSMLQP
;
A
#
# COMPACT_ATOMS: atom_id res chain seq x y z
N MET A 1 -1.25 0.78 1.62
CA MET A 1 -0.61 1.23 2.88
C MET A 1 0.85 1.49 2.60
N SER A 2 1.40 2.60 3.10
CA SER A 2 2.84 2.86 2.96
C SER A 2 3.44 3.77 4.05
N SER A 3 4.70 3.53 4.38
CA SER A 3 5.61 4.43 5.10
C SER A 3 6.28 5.47 4.20
N ASP A 4 6.15 5.34 2.88
CA ASP A 4 6.95 6.04 1.88
C ASP A 4 6.13 7.13 1.13
N PHE A 5 5.06 7.66 1.73
CA PHE A 5 4.25 8.77 1.18
C PHE A 5 4.87 10.17 1.37
N ASN A 6 6.08 10.23 1.93
CA ASN A 6 6.87 11.45 2.08
C ASN A 6 7.74 11.68 0.84
N ASN A 7 8.77 12.53 0.91
CA ASN A 7 9.72 12.75 -0.18
C ASN A 7 10.57 11.49 -0.47
N HIS A 8 9.96 10.50 -1.12
CA HIS A 8 10.50 9.19 -1.43
C HIS A 8 10.16 8.83 -2.89
N PRO A 9 11.00 8.05 -3.60
CA PRO A 9 10.74 7.69 -5.00
C PRO A 9 9.36 7.08 -5.27
N LEU A 10 8.79 6.35 -4.31
CA LEU A 10 7.41 5.84 -4.40
C LEU A 10 6.40 6.99 -4.55
N ALA A 11 6.47 7.99 -3.68
CA ALA A 11 5.58 9.15 -3.74
C ALA A 11 5.78 9.94 -5.05
N HIS A 12 7.02 10.06 -5.54
CA HIS A 12 7.29 10.75 -6.81
C HIS A 12 6.55 10.09 -7.98
N LEU A 13 6.51 8.75 -8.00
CA LEU A 13 5.86 7.96 -9.03
C LEU A 13 4.34 7.94 -8.87
N MET A 14 3.84 7.65 -7.66
CA MET A 14 2.42 7.36 -7.44
C MET A 14 1.57 8.56 -7.02
N GLN A 15 2.16 9.73 -6.73
CA GLN A 15 1.42 10.88 -6.17
C GLN A 15 0.18 11.30 -6.95
N SER A 16 0.14 11.06 -8.27
CA SER A 16 -1.02 11.40 -9.11
C SER A 16 -2.01 10.23 -9.24
N ASP A 17 -1.55 9.00 -9.09
CA ASP A 17 -2.30 7.80 -9.45
C ASP A 17 -3.51 7.59 -8.52
N PHE A 18 -3.35 7.90 -7.23
CA PHE A 18 -4.41 7.71 -6.23
C PHE A 18 -5.68 8.54 -6.54
N GLY A 19 -5.52 9.69 -7.18
CA GLY A 19 -6.63 10.58 -7.58
C GLY A 19 -7.16 10.34 -9.00
N LEU A 20 -6.49 9.51 -9.81
CA LEU A 20 -6.86 9.27 -11.22
C LEU A 20 -7.80 8.07 -11.41
N HIS A 21 -8.08 7.31 -10.35
CA HIS A 21 -9.03 6.20 -10.41
C HIS A 21 -10.45 6.71 -10.69
N ASP A 22 -11.19 5.98 -11.54
CA ASP A 22 -12.62 6.21 -11.74
C ASP A 22 -13.37 5.92 -10.43
N PRO A 23 -13.92 6.95 -9.76
CA PRO A 23 -14.51 6.81 -8.43
C PRO A 23 -15.81 5.99 -8.44
N THR A 24 -16.41 5.76 -9.61
CA THR A 24 -17.59 4.89 -9.75
C THR A 24 -17.23 3.41 -9.72
N ARG A 25 -15.95 3.08 -9.93
CA ARG A 25 -15.44 1.70 -10.00
C ARG A 25 -14.49 1.38 -8.87
N VAL A 26 -13.62 2.31 -8.49
CA VAL A 26 -12.58 2.13 -7.49
C VAL A 26 -12.49 3.37 -6.62
N ARG A 27 -12.50 3.16 -5.30
CA ARG A 27 -12.23 4.21 -4.32
C ARG A 27 -10.90 3.92 -3.64
N ALA A 28 -9.92 4.79 -3.85
CA ALA A 28 -8.60 4.64 -3.25
C ALA A 28 -8.58 5.14 -1.79
N PHE A 29 -7.92 4.37 -0.93
CA PHE A 29 -7.64 4.71 0.47
C PHE A 29 -6.13 4.66 0.71
N CYS A 30 -5.56 5.76 1.20
CA CYS A 30 -4.16 5.87 1.53
C CYS A 30 -3.97 5.86 3.05
N TYR A 31 -3.38 4.78 3.57
CA TYR A 31 -2.96 4.67 4.96
C TYR A 31 -1.46 4.97 5.08
N ALA A 32 -1.12 6.14 5.62
CA ALA A 32 0.26 6.57 5.87
C ALA A 32 0.72 6.08 7.24
N THR A 33 1.82 5.35 7.30
CA THR A 33 2.37 4.82 8.57
C THR A 33 3.54 5.64 9.11
N THR A 34 3.84 6.78 8.47
CA THR A 34 4.89 7.74 8.85
C THR A 34 4.35 9.16 8.87
N ALA A 35 4.88 9.96 9.80
CA ALA A 35 4.51 11.36 9.94
C ALA A 35 4.78 12.12 8.66
N SER A 36 3.96 13.13 8.36
CA SER A 36 4.20 14.04 7.24
C SER A 36 5.57 14.72 7.41
N ASP A 37 6.36 14.74 6.34
CA ASP A 37 7.62 15.48 6.26
C ASP A 37 7.43 16.93 5.77
N GLY A 38 6.18 17.36 5.55
CA GLY A 38 5.85 18.67 4.99
C GLY A 38 6.20 18.82 3.51
N SER A 39 6.55 17.73 2.81
CA SER A 39 6.89 17.78 1.39
C SER A 39 5.68 18.05 0.50
N VAL A 40 5.95 18.63 -0.66
CA VAL A 40 4.92 18.84 -1.70
C VAL A 40 4.29 17.53 -2.17
N HIS A 41 5.03 16.42 -2.12
CA HIS A 41 4.54 15.09 -2.49
C HIS A 41 3.53 14.57 -1.50
N ARG A 42 3.82 14.67 -0.20
CA ARG A 42 2.91 14.29 0.87
C ARG A 42 1.62 15.11 0.82
N ALA A 43 1.74 16.44 0.72
CA ALA A 43 0.59 17.33 0.61
C ALA A 43 -0.27 17.04 -0.64
N ARG A 44 0.36 16.65 -1.74
CA ARG A 44 -0.33 16.28 -2.97
C ARG A 44 -1.13 14.98 -2.81
N ILE A 45 -0.53 13.95 -2.21
CA ILE A 45 -1.21 12.67 -1.96
C ILE A 45 -2.38 12.87 -1.00
N GLU A 46 -2.21 13.65 0.08
CA GLU A 46 -3.29 13.96 1.04
C GLU A 46 -4.47 14.66 0.36
N ARG A 47 -4.20 15.51 -0.64
CA ARG A 47 -5.22 16.25 -1.37
C ARG A 47 -5.90 15.42 -2.46
N GLU A 48 -5.14 14.60 -3.19
CA GLU A 48 -5.62 13.89 -4.39
C GLU A 48 -6.19 12.51 -4.06
N ALA A 49 -5.79 11.89 -2.94
CA ALA A 49 -6.39 10.63 -2.51
C ALA A 49 -7.85 10.85 -2.06
N PRO A 50 -8.83 10.06 -2.55
CA PRO A 50 -10.22 10.18 -2.13
C PRO A 50 -10.43 10.02 -0.62
N VAL A 51 -9.59 9.19 0.01
CA VAL A 51 -9.50 9.07 1.47
C VAL A 51 -8.02 8.93 1.86
N PHE A 52 -7.56 9.82 2.71
CA PHE A 52 -6.24 9.75 3.32
C PHE A 52 -6.37 9.58 4.84
N ARG A 53 -5.63 8.62 5.41
CA ARG A 53 -5.57 8.33 6.84
C ARG A 53 -4.13 8.38 7.31
N ASP A 54 -3.83 9.34 8.17
CA ASP A 54 -2.57 9.34 8.91
C ASP A 54 -2.65 8.35 10.07
N ALA A 55 -2.01 7.19 9.88
CA ALA A 55 -1.94 6.09 10.83
C ALA A 55 -0.58 6.02 11.54
N THR A 56 0.18 7.11 11.55
CA THR A 56 1.53 7.17 12.14
C THR A 56 1.53 6.73 13.61
N LEU A 57 0.55 7.20 14.37
CA LEU A 57 0.42 6.98 15.81
C LEU A 57 -0.54 5.84 16.15
N TRP A 58 -1.08 5.14 15.16
CA TRP A 58 -2.05 4.07 15.40
C TRP A 58 -1.35 2.79 15.80
N SER A 59 -1.96 2.06 16.74
CA SER A 59 -1.56 0.67 17.00
C SER A 59 -1.91 -0.22 15.82
N VAL A 60 -1.33 -1.42 15.77
CA VAL A 60 -1.65 -2.41 14.74
C VAL A 60 -3.13 -2.78 14.79
N GLU A 61 -3.69 -2.96 15.98
CA GLU A 61 -5.10 -3.31 16.21
C GLU A 61 -6.03 -2.21 15.72
N GLN A 62 -5.70 -0.94 16.01
CA GLN A 62 -6.48 0.21 15.54
C GLN A 62 -6.47 0.30 14.01
N LEU A 63 -5.31 0.10 13.38
CA LEU A 63 -5.18 0.14 11.93
C LEU A 63 -5.95 -1.01 11.27
N VAL A 64 -5.85 -2.23 11.81
CA VAL A 64 -6.62 -3.41 11.35
C VAL A 64 -8.12 -3.14 11.46
N ALA A 65 -8.60 -2.68 12.62
CA ALA A 65 -10.00 -2.38 12.84
C ALA A 65 -10.51 -1.29 11.88
N GLN A 66 -9.68 -0.27 11.62
CA GLN A 66 -10.04 0.79 10.68
C GLN A 66 -10.12 0.30 9.23
N ILE A 67 -9.20 -0.56 8.79
CA ILE A 67 -9.22 -1.17 7.45
C ILE A 67 -10.49 -2.01 7.27
N VAL A 68 -10.89 -2.78 8.28
CA VAL A 68 -12.14 -3.55 8.27
C VAL A 68 -13.35 -2.62 8.22
N ALA A 69 -13.38 -1.57 9.05
CA ALA A 69 -14.47 -0.60 9.10
C ALA A 69 -14.62 0.19 7.79
N ASP A 70 -13.52 0.45 7.09
CA ASP A 70 -13.51 1.10 5.77
C ASP A 70 -13.99 0.16 4.65
N GLY A 71 -14.15 -1.14 4.92
CA GLY A 71 -14.61 -2.12 3.93
C GLY A 71 -13.61 -2.33 2.79
N ILE A 72 -12.31 -2.33 3.09
CA ILE A 72 -11.27 -2.49 2.07
C ILE A 72 -11.32 -3.89 1.45
N HIS A 73 -11.55 -3.94 0.13
CA HIS A 73 -11.59 -5.19 -0.64
C HIS A 73 -10.19 -5.70 -1.02
N ILE A 74 -9.31 -4.78 -1.44
CA ILE A 74 -7.95 -5.08 -1.87
C ILE A 74 -7.00 -4.21 -1.06
N LEU A 75 -6.22 -4.82 -0.16
CA LEU A 75 -5.20 -4.12 0.61
C LEU A 75 -3.83 -4.28 -0.07
N VAL A 76 -3.25 -3.17 -0.51
CA VAL A 76 -1.95 -3.17 -1.19
C VAL A 76 -0.84 -2.73 -0.24
N ASN A 77 0.18 -3.57 -0.08
CA ASN A 77 1.45 -3.25 0.56
C ASN A 77 2.37 -2.56 -0.45
N LEU A 78 2.66 -1.29 -0.22
CA LEU A 78 3.61 -0.52 -1.04
C LEU A 78 4.99 -0.41 -0.38
N ASP A 79 5.13 -0.90 0.86
CA ASP A 79 6.38 -0.86 1.58
C ASP A 79 7.31 -2.00 1.13
N ARG A 80 8.61 -1.69 1.04
CA ARG A 80 9.64 -2.73 0.89
C ARG A 80 9.71 -3.56 2.18
N TYR A 81 10.34 -4.74 2.12
CA TYR A 81 10.72 -5.53 3.32
C TYR A 81 11.81 -4.79 4.13
N ARG A 82 11.46 -3.64 4.70
CA ARG A 82 12.28 -2.80 5.58
C ARG A 82 11.60 -2.78 6.95
N ARG A 83 12.42 -2.60 7.98
CA ARG A 83 12.09 -2.67 9.43
C ARG A 83 10.94 -1.76 9.92
N VAL A 84 10.34 -0.96 9.04
CA VAL A 84 9.24 -0.02 9.31
C VAL A 84 7.91 -0.48 8.68
N ALA A 85 7.94 -1.53 7.83
CA ALA A 85 6.74 -2.10 7.24
C ALA A 85 5.87 -2.76 8.31
N ARG A 86 4.61 -2.32 8.44
CA ARG A 86 3.65 -2.90 9.40
C ARG A 86 3.05 -4.20 8.86
N ASN A 87 3.90 -5.18 8.58
CA ASN A 87 3.52 -6.47 7.99
C ASN A 87 2.54 -7.26 8.88
N GLU A 88 2.55 -7.04 10.19
CA GLU A 88 1.59 -7.61 11.15
C GLU A 88 0.13 -7.26 10.80
N VAL A 89 -0.11 -6.09 10.19
CA VAL A 89 -1.44 -5.69 9.69
C VAL A 89 -1.88 -6.63 8.57
N PHE A 90 -0.98 -6.99 7.65
CA PHE A 90 -1.28 -7.93 6.58
C PHE A 90 -1.41 -9.37 7.10
N ALA A 91 -0.63 -9.76 8.11
CA ALA A 91 -0.76 -11.05 8.74
C ALA A 91 -2.15 -11.25 9.39
N ALA A 92 -2.77 -10.17 9.89
CA ALA A 92 -4.13 -10.18 10.43
C ALA A 92 -5.23 -10.32 9.37
N ARG A 93 -4.89 -10.26 8.07
CA ARG A 93 -5.81 -10.37 6.92
C ARG A 93 -7.11 -9.53 7.04
N PRO A 94 -7.03 -8.20 7.27
CA PRO A 94 -8.21 -7.34 7.40
C PRO A 94 -8.98 -7.11 6.09
N ALA A 95 -8.41 -7.49 4.94
CA ALA A 95 -9.04 -7.45 3.63
C ALA A 95 -9.04 -8.85 3.00
N PRO A 96 -10.06 -9.21 2.19
CA PRO A 96 -10.15 -10.53 1.59
C PRO A 96 -9.00 -10.80 0.61
N THR A 97 -8.53 -9.77 -0.11
CA THR A 97 -7.39 -9.84 -1.01
C THR A 97 -6.28 -8.91 -0.55
N GLN A 98 -5.06 -9.43 -0.48
CA GLN A 98 -3.87 -8.67 -0.12
C GLN A 98 -2.80 -8.80 -1.19
N MET A 99 -2.23 -7.68 -1.61
CA MET A 99 -1.26 -7.63 -2.70
C MET A 99 0.01 -6.91 -2.26
N SER A 100 1.15 -7.30 -2.82
CA SER A 100 2.38 -6.52 -2.76
C SER A 100 2.63 -5.84 -4.09
N PHE A 101 2.98 -4.56 -4.07
CA PHE A 101 3.23 -3.79 -5.28
C PHE A 101 4.39 -2.82 -5.08
N MET A 102 5.33 -2.79 -6.03
CA MET A 102 6.51 -1.90 -6.10
C MET A 102 7.48 -1.89 -4.89
N GLY A 103 7.22 -2.68 -3.84
CA GLY A 103 8.07 -2.79 -2.65
C GLY A 103 9.29 -3.70 -2.81
N PHE A 104 9.27 -4.68 -3.72
CA PHE A 104 10.37 -5.64 -3.85
C PHE A 104 10.35 -6.28 -5.25
N ALA A 105 11.51 -6.39 -5.90
CA ALA A 105 11.67 -7.12 -7.15
C ALA A 105 11.88 -8.62 -6.85
N GLY A 106 10.87 -9.23 -6.23
CA GLY A 106 10.88 -10.63 -5.80
C GLY A 106 9.59 -11.00 -5.06
N THR A 107 9.41 -12.28 -4.75
CA THR A 107 8.26 -12.75 -3.97
C THR A 107 8.40 -12.27 -2.51
N LEU A 108 7.29 -12.02 -1.82
CA LEU A 108 7.33 -11.73 -0.37
C LEU A 108 7.59 -12.99 0.47
N GLY A 109 7.58 -14.20 -0.12
CA GLY A 109 7.75 -15.47 0.60
C GLY A 109 6.75 -15.70 1.73
N ALA A 110 5.65 -14.97 1.74
CA ALA A 110 4.72 -14.87 2.84
C ALA A 110 3.34 -15.39 2.42
N GLU A 111 2.79 -16.34 3.17
CA GLU A 111 1.46 -16.96 2.93
C GLU A 111 0.29 -15.94 2.93
N TRP A 112 0.53 -14.71 3.39
CA TRP A 112 -0.48 -13.65 3.44
C TRP A 112 -0.51 -12.74 2.21
N CYS A 113 0.40 -12.91 1.25
CA CYS A 113 0.41 -12.15 0.00
C CYS A 113 -0.24 -12.97 -1.12
N ASP A 114 -1.48 -12.66 -1.47
CA ASP A 114 -2.26 -13.44 -2.45
C ASP A 114 -1.78 -13.19 -3.89
N TYR A 115 -1.30 -11.97 -4.20
CA TYR A 115 -0.83 -11.61 -5.54
C TYR A 115 0.37 -10.65 -5.55
N LEU A 116 1.22 -10.80 -6.57
CA LEU A 116 2.25 -9.85 -6.98
C LEU A 116 1.82 -9.19 -8.29
N LEU A 117 1.64 -7.86 -8.30
CA LEU A 117 1.40 -7.13 -9.55
C LEU A 117 2.75 -6.82 -10.21
N ALA A 118 3.05 -7.53 -11.29
CA ALA A 118 4.27 -7.42 -12.08
C ALA A 118 3.97 -7.41 -13.58
N ASN A 119 4.98 -7.12 -14.40
CA ASN A 119 4.90 -7.24 -15.87
C ASN A 119 5.78 -8.40 -16.36
N GLU A 120 5.49 -8.90 -17.56
CA GLU A 120 6.18 -10.06 -18.14
C GLU A 120 7.68 -9.83 -18.40
N THR A 121 8.09 -8.58 -18.57
CA THR A 121 9.50 -8.21 -18.75
C THR A 121 10.29 -8.31 -17.43
N ALA A 122 9.67 -7.91 -16.31
CA ALA A 122 10.29 -7.91 -14.99
C ALA A 122 10.17 -9.26 -14.29
N VAL A 123 9.05 -9.97 -14.51
CA VAL A 123 8.78 -11.32 -13.99
C VAL A 123 8.30 -12.20 -15.16
N PRO A 124 9.22 -12.69 -16.01
CA PRO A 124 8.88 -13.64 -17.05
C PRO A 124 8.24 -14.92 -16.48
N PRO A 125 7.32 -15.55 -17.22
CA PRO A 125 6.61 -16.76 -16.76
C PRO A 125 7.54 -17.91 -16.37
N SER A 126 8.76 -17.96 -16.94
CA SER A 126 9.79 -18.96 -16.61
C SER A 126 10.32 -18.86 -15.18
N MET A 127 10.08 -17.75 -14.47
CA MET A 127 10.46 -17.57 -13.07
C MET A 127 9.32 -17.88 -12.09
N LEU A 128 8.12 -18.21 -12.57
CA LEU A 128 7.01 -18.65 -11.72
C LEU A 128 7.25 -20.09 -11.29
N GLN A 129 7.27 -20.35 -9.98
CA GLN A 129 7.26 -21.71 -9.47
C GLN A 129 5.82 -22.25 -9.48
N PRO A 130 5.62 -23.54 -9.83
CA PRO A 130 4.30 -24.17 -9.93
C PRO A 130 3.57 -24.26 -8.58
#